data_AF-A0A453KHQ8-F1
#
_entry.id   AF-A0A453KHQ8-F1
#
_cell.length_a   1.000
_cell.length_b   1.000
_cell.length_c   1.000
_cell.angle_alpha   90.00
_cell.angle_beta   90.00
_cell.angle_gamma   90.00
#
_symmetry.space_group_name_H-M   'P 1'
#
loop_
_entity.id
_entity.type
_entity.pdbx_description
1 polymer ?
#
loop_
_entity_poly.entity_id
_entity_poly.type
_entity_poly.pdbx_seq_one_letter_code
_entity_poly.pdbx_strand_id
1 'polypeptide(L)'
;WRWSMRSAKKENSERHSQRCDVELKLAVARKMKEEAGFYYPHNLDFRGRAYPMHPYLNHLGSDLCRGVLEFSEGRPLGESGLRWLKIHLANLYGGGVDKLSYDGRIAFTENHLEDIFDSANRPLEGKRWWLEAEDPFQCLAVCMDLNEALRSPSPETVISHIPVHQDGSCNGLQHYAALGRDKLGAVAVNLVSGEKPADVYSGIAARVVEIMKRDAQKDPAKDADAARARLLVDQVDRKLVKQTVMTSVYGVTYVGAREQIKRRLKERGVIAEDSELFGASCYAAKVTLTALGEMFEAARSIMTWLGDCAKVIACENEPVRWTTPLGLPVVQPYRKLGRHLIKTSLQVLTLQRETDKVMVKRQRTAFPPNFVHSLDGSHMMMTAVACKKQGLYFAGVHDSYWTHACDVDTMNKILREKFVELYDAPILENRGEILI
;
A
#
# COMPACT_ATOMS: atom_id res chain seq x y z
N TRP A 1 36.84 -6.68 -1.74
CA TRP A 1 36.62 -8.13 -1.98
C TRP A 1 35.61 -8.78 -1.03
N ARG A 2 35.85 -8.88 0.30
CA ARG A 2 34.90 -9.56 1.23
C ARG A 2 33.45 -9.02 1.18
N TRP A 3 33.29 -7.70 1.10
CA TRP A 3 31.98 -7.06 0.94
C TRP A 3 31.30 -7.42 -0.38
N SER A 4 32.05 -7.38 -1.49
CA SER A 4 31.58 -7.77 -2.82
C SER A 4 31.14 -9.25 -2.85
N MET A 5 31.92 -10.15 -2.24
CA MET A 5 31.56 -11.57 -2.13
C MET A 5 30.28 -11.78 -1.31
N ARG A 6 30.10 -11.05 -0.19
CA ARG A 6 28.86 -11.10 0.59
C ARG A 6 27.66 -10.60 -0.21
N SER A 7 27.83 -9.52 -0.97
CA SER A 7 26.78 -8.97 -1.84
C SER A 7 26.35 -9.98 -2.91
N ALA A 8 27.31 -10.59 -3.61
CA ALA A 8 27.04 -11.58 -4.64
C ALA A 8 26.35 -12.84 -4.07
N LYS A 9 26.78 -13.33 -2.90
CA LYS A 9 26.12 -14.47 -2.22
C LYS A 9 24.69 -14.14 -1.83
N LYS A 10 24.46 -12.95 -1.29
CA LYS A 10 23.13 -12.46 -0.93
C LYS A 10 22.22 -12.42 -2.16
N GLU A 11 22.68 -11.79 -3.23
CA GLU A 11 21.92 -11.67 -4.48
C GLU A 11 21.58 -13.04 -5.08
N ASN A 12 22.53 -13.97 -5.11
CA ASN A 12 22.27 -15.33 -5.61
C ASN A 12 21.24 -16.07 -4.75
N SER A 13 21.31 -15.92 -3.43
CA SER A 13 20.33 -16.52 -2.50
C SER A 13 18.94 -15.90 -2.67
N GLU A 14 18.84 -14.58 -2.86
CA GLU A 14 17.59 -13.88 -3.11
C GLU A 14 16.96 -14.33 -4.44
N ARG A 15 17.75 -14.39 -5.52
CA ARG A 15 17.30 -14.87 -6.84
C ARG A 15 16.83 -16.33 -6.78
N HIS A 16 17.55 -17.20 -6.07
CA HIS A 16 17.15 -18.59 -5.88
C HIS A 16 15.79 -18.67 -5.15
N SER A 17 15.64 -17.93 -4.05
CA SER A 17 14.39 -17.87 -3.29
C SER A 17 13.22 -17.36 -4.14
N GLN A 18 13.44 -16.30 -4.93
CA GLN A 18 12.41 -15.74 -5.83
C GLN A 18 12.00 -16.74 -6.91
N ARG A 19 12.96 -17.46 -7.50
CA ARG A 19 12.65 -18.51 -8.47
C ARG A 19 11.81 -19.63 -7.85
N CYS A 20 12.19 -20.12 -6.67
CA CYS A 20 11.42 -21.15 -5.97
C CYS A 20 9.99 -20.69 -5.64
N ASP A 21 9.82 -19.45 -5.19
CA ASP A 21 8.51 -18.85 -4.93
C ASP A 21 7.64 -18.79 -6.20
N VAL A 22 8.21 -18.35 -7.33
CA VAL A 22 7.51 -18.34 -8.64
C VAL A 22 7.10 -19.75 -9.08
N GLU A 23 7.99 -20.74 -8.96
CA GLU A 23 7.67 -22.12 -9.33
C GLU A 23 6.53 -22.70 -8.48
N LEU A 24 6.49 -22.40 -7.18
CA LEU A 24 5.40 -22.82 -6.30
C LEU A 24 4.07 -22.19 -6.71
N LYS A 25 4.06 -20.88 -7.01
CA LYS A 25 2.87 -20.16 -7.50
C LYS A 25 2.35 -20.77 -8.81
N LEU A 26 3.24 -21.01 -9.76
CA LEU A 26 2.89 -21.61 -11.05
C LEU A 26 2.44 -23.07 -10.92
N ALA A 27 3.03 -23.85 -10.02
CA ALA A 27 2.60 -25.22 -9.75
C ALA A 27 1.16 -25.26 -9.23
N VAL A 28 0.80 -24.35 -8.31
CA VAL A 28 -0.58 -24.22 -7.83
C VAL A 28 -1.49 -23.75 -8.96
N ALA A 29 -1.12 -22.71 -9.71
CA ALA A 29 -1.93 -22.21 -10.83
C ALA A 29 -2.21 -23.31 -11.88
N ARG A 30 -1.18 -24.07 -12.28
CA ARG A 30 -1.33 -25.20 -13.22
C ARG A 30 -2.25 -26.29 -12.69
N LYS A 31 -2.21 -26.57 -11.38
CA LYS A 31 -3.08 -27.57 -10.76
C LYS A 31 -4.54 -27.13 -10.72
N MET A 32 -4.80 -25.83 -10.53
CA MET A 32 -6.15 -25.27 -10.44
C MET A 32 -6.73 -24.86 -11.79
N LYS A 33 -5.94 -24.84 -12.87
CA LYS A 33 -6.31 -24.31 -14.19
C LYS A 33 -7.59 -24.93 -14.79
N GLU A 34 -7.81 -26.21 -14.57
CA GLU A 34 -8.94 -26.96 -15.15
C GLU A 34 -10.14 -27.04 -14.20
N GLU A 35 -10.03 -26.48 -12.99
CA GLU A 35 -11.14 -26.40 -12.04
C GLU A 35 -12.08 -25.26 -12.46
N ALA A 36 -13.41 -25.47 -12.36
CA ALA A 36 -14.40 -24.46 -12.75
C ALA A 36 -14.33 -23.16 -11.91
N GLY A 37 -13.78 -23.25 -10.70
CA GLY A 37 -13.59 -22.14 -9.79
C GLY A 37 -13.17 -22.62 -8.41
N PHE A 38 -12.63 -21.72 -7.59
CA PHE A 38 -12.23 -22.02 -6.22
C PHE A 38 -12.37 -20.79 -5.31
N TYR A 39 -12.38 -21.04 -4.00
CA TYR A 39 -12.54 -20.01 -2.99
C TYR A 39 -11.30 -19.89 -2.10
N TYR A 40 -11.00 -18.67 -1.67
CA TYR A 40 -10.00 -18.42 -0.63
C TYR A 40 -10.67 -18.22 0.73
N PRO A 41 -10.50 -19.13 1.70
CA PRO A 41 -10.84 -18.83 3.08
C PRO A 41 -9.90 -17.73 3.59
N HIS A 42 -10.47 -16.75 4.29
CA HIS A 42 -9.74 -15.64 4.86
C HIS A 42 -9.64 -15.78 6.37
N ASN A 43 -8.50 -15.38 6.93
CA ASN A 43 -8.30 -15.19 8.36
C ASN A 43 -8.00 -13.71 8.64
N LEU A 44 -8.21 -13.28 9.87
CA LEU A 44 -7.91 -11.92 10.30
C LEU A 44 -6.57 -11.89 11.05
N ASP A 45 -5.79 -10.83 10.85
CA ASP A 45 -4.76 -10.49 11.81
C ASP A 45 -5.38 -9.93 13.10
N PHE A 46 -4.56 -9.71 14.14
CA PHE A 46 -5.05 -9.22 15.43
C PHE A 46 -5.72 -7.83 15.37
N ARG A 47 -5.59 -7.11 14.25
CA ARG A 47 -6.16 -5.77 14.04
C ARG A 47 -7.45 -5.82 13.22
N GLY A 48 -7.79 -6.98 12.65
CA GLY A 48 -8.97 -7.17 11.82
C GLY A 48 -8.74 -7.06 10.31
N ARG A 49 -7.49 -6.99 9.83
CA ARG A 49 -7.22 -7.03 8.37
C ARG A 49 -7.35 -8.47 7.88
N ALA A 50 -8.05 -8.67 6.78
CA ALA A 50 -8.25 -10.00 6.19
C ALA A 50 -7.07 -10.42 5.31
N TYR A 51 -6.71 -11.70 5.41
CA TYR A 51 -5.65 -12.35 4.66
C TYR A 51 -6.12 -13.73 4.17
N PRO A 52 -5.91 -14.10 2.90
CA PRO A 52 -6.13 -15.46 2.43
C PRO A 52 -5.26 -16.44 3.22
N MET A 53 -5.83 -17.59 3.57
CA MET A 53 -5.09 -18.64 4.29
C MET A 53 -4.11 -19.40 3.40
N HIS A 54 -4.36 -19.45 2.09
CA HIS A 54 -3.46 -20.14 1.16
C HIS A 54 -2.18 -19.31 0.93
N PRO A 55 -0.98 -19.84 1.25
CA PRO A 55 0.22 -19.02 1.38
C PRO A 55 0.93 -18.68 0.06
N TYR A 56 0.72 -19.45 -1.01
CA TYR A 56 1.51 -19.33 -2.25
C TYR A 56 0.81 -18.49 -3.32
N LEU A 57 -0.27 -19.03 -3.90
CA LEU A 57 -1.12 -18.34 -4.88
C LEU A 57 -2.33 -17.76 -4.15
N ASN A 58 -2.44 -16.43 -4.15
CA ASN A 58 -3.60 -15.67 -3.66
C ASN A 58 -3.53 -14.23 -4.21
N HIS A 59 -4.65 -13.52 -4.20
CA HIS A 59 -4.78 -12.18 -4.78
C HIS A 59 -4.05 -11.07 -3.99
N LEU A 60 -3.64 -11.31 -2.73
CA LEU A 60 -2.75 -10.40 -1.98
C LEU A 60 -1.28 -10.52 -2.42
N GLY A 61 -0.95 -11.49 -3.27
CA GLY A 61 0.40 -11.74 -3.78
C GLY A 61 0.93 -10.67 -4.74
N SER A 62 2.05 -11.01 -5.36
CA SER A 62 2.74 -10.19 -6.38
C SER A 62 1.89 -10.01 -7.65
N ASP A 63 2.29 -9.09 -8.53
CA ASP A 63 1.70 -8.89 -9.87
C ASP A 63 1.43 -10.21 -10.61
N LEU A 64 2.40 -11.14 -10.63
CA LEU A 64 2.20 -12.49 -11.19
C LEU A 64 0.98 -13.23 -10.60
N CYS A 65 0.77 -13.17 -9.28
CA CYS A 65 -0.38 -13.85 -8.66
C CYS A 65 -1.70 -13.21 -9.08
N ARG A 66 -1.72 -11.89 -9.24
CA ARG A 66 -2.93 -11.14 -9.59
C ARG A 66 -3.26 -11.27 -11.07
N GLY A 67 -2.26 -11.23 -11.94
CA GLY A 67 -2.43 -11.38 -13.39
C GLY A 67 -2.83 -12.79 -13.84
N VAL A 68 -2.72 -13.81 -12.98
CA VAL A 68 -3.18 -15.18 -13.29
C VAL A 68 -4.50 -15.54 -12.60
N LEU A 69 -5.06 -14.65 -11.78
CA LEU A 69 -6.32 -14.88 -11.05
C LEU A 69 -7.40 -13.94 -11.57
N GLU A 70 -8.59 -14.48 -11.78
CA GLU A 70 -9.79 -13.74 -12.19
C GLU A 70 -11.01 -14.21 -11.38
N PHE A 71 -12.13 -13.50 -11.48
CA PHE A 71 -13.38 -13.98 -10.89
C PHE A 71 -13.91 -15.17 -11.69
N SER A 72 -14.31 -16.25 -11.00
CA SER A 72 -14.82 -17.45 -11.67
C SER A 72 -16.13 -17.20 -12.42
N GLU A 73 -16.99 -16.34 -11.87
CA GLU A 73 -18.24 -15.93 -12.50
C GLU A 73 -18.03 -14.61 -13.22
N GLY A 74 -18.18 -14.57 -14.54
CA GLY A 74 -18.02 -13.35 -15.33
C GLY A 74 -19.30 -12.52 -15.38
N ARG A 75 -19.16 -11.23 -15.73
CA ARG A 75 -20.30 -10.32 -15.94
C ARG A 75 -20.17 -9.56 -17.25
N PRO A 76 -21.29 -9.25 -17.93
CA PRO A 76 -21.25 -8.39 -19.12
C PRO A 76 -20.70 -7.01 -18.73
N LEU A 77 -19.80 -6.47 -19.55
CA LEU A 77 -19.14 -5.20 -19.28
C LEU A 77 -20.15 -4.04 -19.11
N GLY A 78 -21.15 -3.97 -19.97
CA GLY A 78 -21.98 -2.78 -20.12
C GLY A 78 -21.16 -1.55 -20.56
N GLU A 79 -21.84 -0.42 -20.74
CA GLU A 79 -21.20 0.84 -21.14
C GLU A 79 -20.18 1.31 -20.08
N SER A 80 -20.54 1.27 -18.80
CA SER A 80 -19.66 1.67 -17.70
C SER A 80 -18.49 0.71 -17.51
N GLY A 81 -18.69 -0.61 -17.64
CA GLY A 81 -17.60 -1.56 -17.44
C GLY A 81 -16.53 -1.48 -18.52
N LEU A 82 -16.88 -1.25 -19.79
CA LEU A 82 -15.87 -1.03 -20.82
C LEU A 82 -15.02 0.22 -20.51
N ARG A 83 -15.67 1.30 -20.04
CA ARG A 83 -14.98 2.51 -19.60
C ARG A 83 -14.03 2.23 -18.43
N TRP A 84 -14.47 1.48 -17.41
CA TRP A 84 -13.65 1.14 -16.25
C TRP A 84 -12.51 0.19 -16.58
N LEU A 85 -12.69 -0.72 -17.53
CA LEU A 85 -11.64 -1.62 -18.00
C LEU A 85 -10.49 -0.84 -18.70
N LYS A 86 -10.83 0.17 -19.51
CA LYS A 86 -9.84 1.09 -20.10
C LYS A 86 -9.10 1.89 -19.02
N ILE A 87 -9.83 2.43 -18.03
CA ILE A 87 -9.21 3.10 -16.88
C ILE A 87 -8.29 2.15 -16.11
N HIS A 88 -8.69 0.89 -15.96
CA HIS A 88 -7.93 -0.12 -15.25
C HIS A 88 -6.60 -0.43 -15.94
N LEU A 89 -6.59 -0.61 -17.26
CA LEU A 89 -5.37 -0.75 -18.06
C LEU A 89 -4.40 0.42 -17.81
N ALA A 90 -4.91 1.66 -17.90
CA ALA A 90 -4.12 2.86 -17.68
C ALA A 90 -3.55 2.95 -16.25
N ASN A 91 -4.30 2.47 -15.24
CA ASN A 91 -3.81 2.39 -13.87
C ASN A 91 -2.67 1.38 -13.72
N LEU A 92 -2.80 0.20 -14.31
CA LEU A 92 -1.78 -0.87 -14.27
C LEU A 92 -0.53 -0.51 -15.06
N TYR A 93 -0.68 0.25 -16.15
CA TYR A 93 0.47 0.76 -16.91
C TYR A 93 1.36 1.65 -16.03
N GLY A 94 0.75 2.47 -15.17
CA GLY A 94 1.48 3.33 -14.23
C GLY A 94 2.26 4.43 -14.94
N GLY A 95 3.47 4.76 -14.46
CA GLY A 95 4.34 5.75 -15.11
C GLY A 95 3.80 7.19 -15.10
N GLY A 96 2.85 7.49 -14.21
CA GLY A 96 2.16 8.78 -14.12
C GLY A 96 0.84 8.85 -14.88
N VAL A 97 0.51 7.84 -15.69
CA VAL A 97 -0.79 7.73 -16.37
C VAL A 97 -1.94 7.59 -15.35
N ASP A 98 -1.69 6.86 -14.26
CA ASP A 98 -2.60 6.69 -13.12
C ASP A 98 -2.88 8.00 -12.35
N LYS A 99 -2.24 9.12 -12.74
CA LYS A 99 -2.45 10.47 -12.20
C LYS A 99 -3.25 11.39 -13.10
N LEU A 100 -3.53 10.96 -14.33
CA LEU A 100 -4.42 11.68 -15.22
C LEU A 100 -5.87 11.64 -14.68
N SER A 101 -6.72 12.54 -15.20
CA SER A 101 -8.17 12.43 -15.05
C SER A 101 -8.66 11.11 -15.68
N TYR A 102 -9.88 10.68 -15.37
CA TYR A 102 -10.43 9.48 -16.00
C TYR A 102 -10.46 9.59 -17.53
N ASP A 103 -10.80 10.75 -18.08
CA ASP A 103 -10.79 10.95 -19.54
C ASP A 103 -9.38 10.86 -20.11
N GLY A 104 -8.37 11.37 -19.40
CA GLY A 104 -6.96 11.22 -19.81
C GLY A 104 -6.48 9.77 -19.78
N ARG A 105 -6.97 8.97 -18.83
CA ARG A 105 -6.67 7.52 -18.76
C ARG A 105 -7.36 6.72 -19.86
N ILE A 106 -8.59 7.09 -20.20
CA ILE A 106 -9.31 6.51 -21.34
C ILE A 106 -8.57 6.85 -22.63
N ALA A 107 -8.25 8.14 -22.85
CA ALA A 107 -7.51 8.58 -24.01
C ALA A 107 -6.15 7.89 -24.16
N PHE A 108 -5.43 7.65 -23.05
CA PHE A 108 -4.22 6.84 -23.06
C PHE A 108 -4.47 5.44 -23.63
N THR A 109 -5.52 4.77 -23.19
CA THR A 109 -5.89 3.44 -23.66
C THR A 109 -6.27 3.44 -25.15
N GLU A 110 -7.09 4.40 -25.58
CA GLU A 110 -7.50 4.56 -26.99
C GLU A 110 -6.31 4.84 -27.92
N ASN A 111 -5.30 5.58 -27.45
CA ASN A 111 -4.11 5.90 -28.24
C ASN A 111 -3.14 4.71 -28.39
N HIS A 112 -3.32 3.64 -27.61
CA HIS A 112 -2.46 2.45 -27.62
C HIS A 112 -3.21 1.17 -28.03
N LEU A 113 -4.34 1.29 -28.74
CA LEU A 113 -5.12 0.13 -29.19
C LEU A 113 -4.30 -0.88 -30.01
N GLU A 114 -3.41 -0.41 -30.88
CA GLU A 114 -2.52 -1.29 -31.64
C GLU A 114 -1.60 -2.10 -30.74
N ASP A 115 -1.04 -1.48 -29.70
CA ASP A 115 -0.13 -2.14 -28.76
C ASP A 115 -0.88 -3.10 -27.83
N ILE A 116 -2.12 -2.78 -27.48
CA ILE A 116 -3.04 -3.65 -26.74
C ILE A 116 -3.35 -4.90 -27.57
N PHE A 117 -3.73 -4.74 -28.84
CA PHE A 117 -4.01 -5.86 -29.73
C PHE A 117 -2.75 -6.69 -30.00
N ASP A 118 -1.59 -6.07 -30.22
CA ASP A 118 -0.33 -6.81 -30.39
C ASP A 118 0.03 -7.61 -29.13
N SER A 119 -0.07 -6.99 -27.95
CA SER A 119 0.20 -7.64 -26.66
C SER A 119 -0.74 -8.83 -26.40
N ALA A 120 -2.02 -8.70 -26.74
CA ALA A 120 -3.00 -9.77 -26.57
C ALA A 120 -2.80 -10.93 -27.55
N ASN A 121 -2.56 -10.64 -28.83
CA ASN A 121 -2.48 -11.67 -29.87
C ASN A 121 -1.09 -12.33 -29.95
N ARG A 122 -0.01 -11.61 -29.60
CA ARG A 122 1.39 -12.06 -29.72
C ARG A 122 2.21 -11.66 -28.48
N PRO A 123 1.84 -12.14 -27.28
CA PRO A 123 2.41 -11.67 -26.02
C PRO A 123 3.93 -11.88 -25.88
N LEU A 124 4.52 -12.83 -26.60
CA LEU A 124 5.96 -13.13 -26.54
C LEU A 124 6.72 -12.68 -27.80
N GLU A 125 6.08 -12.76 -28.97
CA GLU A 125 6.68 -12.50 -30.28
C GLU A 125 6.44 -11.09 -30.82
N GLY A 126 5.52 -10.34 -30.22
CA GLY A 126 5.21 -8.95 -30.58
C GLY A 126 6.18 -7.94 -30.00
N LYS A 127 5.73 -6.68 -29.92
CA LYS A 127 6.47 -5.56 -29.32
C LYS A 127 6.68 -5.74 -27.82
N ARG A 128 5.85 -6.55 -27.16
CA ARG A 128 5.86 -6.80 -25.70
C ARG A 128 5.70 -5.51 -24.88
N TRP A 129 4.88 -4.59 -25.40
CA TRP A 129 4.57 -3.30 -24.75
C TRP A 129 4.07 -3.46 -23.31
N TRP A 130 3.29 -4.52 -23.03
CA TRP A 130 2.82 -4.85 -21.69
C TRP A 130 3.95 -5.03 -20.64
N LEU A 131 5.19 -5.34 -21.03
CA LEU A 131 6.34 -5.43 -20.12
C LEU A 131 6.83 -4.07 -19.62
N GLU A 132 6.42 -2.98 -20.27
CA GLU A 132 6.78 -1.60 -19.88
C GLU A 132 5.89 -1.07 -18.75
N ALA A 133 4.77 -1.72 -18.47
CA ALA A 133 3.85 -1.38 -17.38
C ALA A 133 4.48 -1.59 -16.00
N GLU A 134 4.01 -0.85 -14.99
CA GLU A 134 4.40 -1.07 -13.58
C GLU A 134 3.93 -2.45 -13.06
N ASP A 135 2.75 -2.90 -13.51
CA ASP A 135 2.13 -4.19 -13.19
C ASP A 135 1.91 -5.03 -14.49
N PRO A 136 2.97 -5.64 -15.04
CA PRO A 136 2.96 -6.18 -16.39
C PRO A 136 2.01 -7.38 -16.58
N PHE A 137 1.96 -8.34 -15.65
CA PHE A 137 1.10 -9.52 -15.82
C PHE A 137 -0.38 -9.15 -15.72
N GLN A 138 -0.74 -8.25 -14.80
CA GLN A 138 -2.10 -7.70 -14.75
C GLN A 138 -2.42 -6.88 -16.01
N CYS A 139 -1.49 -6.06 -16.50
CA CYS A 139 -1.66 -5.29 -17.74
C CYS A 139 -1.95 -6.22 -18.94
N LEU A 140 -1.18 -7.31 -19.07
CA LEU A 140 -1.39 -8.30 -20.11
C LEU A 140 -2.78 -8.97 -20.03
N ALA A 141 -3.23 -9.33 -18.83
CA ALA A 141 -4.57 -9.89 -18.62
C ALA A 141 -5.67 -8.93 -19.11
N VAL A 142 -5.54 -7.63 -18.79
CA VAL A 142 -6.48 -6.60 -19.28
C VAL A 142 -6.38 -6.38 -20.78
N CYS A 143 -5.18 -6.46 -21.38
CA CYS A 143 -5.03 -6.40 -22.83
C CYS A 143 -5.81 -7.51 -23.54
N MET A 144 -5.77 -8.74 -22.99
CA MET A 144 -6.53 -9.88 -23.52
C MET A 144 -8.04 -9.64 -23.47
N ASP A 145 -8.55 -9.19 -22.32
CA ASP A 145 -9.98 -8.89 -22.10
C ASP A 145 -10.47 -7.74 -23.01
N LEU A 146 -9.68 -6.65 -23.14
CA LEU A 146 -9.98 -5.54 -24.04
C LEU A 146 -9.92 -5.96 -25.52
N ASN A 147 -8.99 -6.83 -25.91
CA ASN A 147 -8.91 -7.33 -27.28
C ASN A 147 -10.17 -8.12 -27.67
N GLU A 148 -10.71 -8.94 -26.76
CA GLU A 148 -11.98 -9.63 -26.96
C GLU A 148 -13.15 -8.63 -27.04
N ALA A 149 -13.25 -7.73 -26.06
CA ALA A 149 -14.32 -6.74 -25.99
C ALA A 149 -14.39 -5.85 -27.24
N LEU A 150 -13.26 -5.27 -27.66
CA LEU A 150 -13.21 -4.29 -28.74
C LEU A 150 -13.31 -4.88 -30.15
N ARG A 151 -13.11 -6.20 -30.31
CA ARG A 151 -13.36 -6.90 -31.57
C ARG A 151 -14.79 -7.39 -31.71
N SER A 152 -15.54 -7.44 -30.61
CA SER A 152 -16.96 -7.78 -30.64
C SER A 152 -17.77 -6.67 -31.32
N PRO A 153 -18.79 -7.02 -32.14
CA PRO A 153 -19.74 -6.03 -32.66
C PRO A 153 -20.58 -5.37 -31.55
N SER A 154 -20.57 -5.94 -30.33
CA SER A 154 -21.27 -5.40 -29.17
C SER A 154 -20.39 -5.53 -27.91
N PRO A 155 -19.38 -4.66 -27.76
CA PRO A 155 -18.41 -4.73 -26.66
C PRO A 155 -19.04 -4.78 -25.27
N GLU A 156 -20.15 -4.07 -25.07
CA GLU A 156 -20.88 -4.01 -23.80
C GLU A 156 -21.47 -5.36 -23.35
N THR A 157 -21.66 -6.29 -24.28
CA THR A 157 -22.23 -7.61 -23.97
C THR A 157 -21.17 -8.67 -23.68
N VAL A 158 -19.88 -8.34 -23.90
CA VAL A 158 -18.77 -9.25 -23.65
C VAL A 158 -18.65 -9.50 -22.15
N ILE A 159 -18.50 -10.77 -21.79
CA ILE A 159 -18.38 -11.21 -20.40
C ILE A 159 -16.93 -11.04 -19.97
N SER A 160 -16.71 -10.23 -18.94
CA SER A 160 -15.39 -10.00 -18.36
C SER A 160 -15.30 -10.62 -16.96
N HIS A 161 -14.15 -11.24 -16.72
CA HIS A 161 -13.80 -11.87 -15.45
C HIS A 161 -12.78 -11.03 -14.65
N ILE A 162 -12.26 -9.97 -15.25
CA ILE A 162 -11.20 -9.15 -14.69
C ILE A 162 -11.69 -8.40 -13.44
N PRO A 163 -11.00 -8.56 -12.29
CA PRO A 163 -11.23 -7.71 -11.13
C PRO A 163 -10.64 -6.32 -11.39
N VAL A 164 -11.47 -5.28 -11.38
CA VAL A 164 -11.01 -3.89 -11.53
C VAL A 164 -10.69 -3.30 -10.16
N HIS A 165 -9.47 -2.80 -10.00
CA HIS A 165 -8.97 -2.30 -8.71
C HIS A 165 -9.36 -0.85 -8.45
N GLN A 166 -9.82 -0.54 -7.23
CA GLN A 166 -10.01 0.82 -6.72
C GLN A 166 -9.13 1.04 -5.48
N ASP A 167 -8.02 1.76 -5.66
CA ASP A 167 -7.01 1.99 -4.63
C ASP A 167 -7.22 3.31 -3.85
N GLY A 168 -7.05 3.25 -2.53
CA GLY A 168 -7.04 4.43 -1.66
C GLY A 168 -5.83 5.35 -1.89
N SER A 169 -6.08 6.67 -1.90
CA SER A 169 -5.01 7.68 -2.02
C SER A 169 -4.34 7.93 -0.67
N CYS A 170 -3.41 7.05 -0.28
CA CYS A 170 -2.75 7.05 1.03
C CYS A 170 -3.75 6.84 2.18
N ASN A 171 -4.31 5.63 2.26
CA ASN A 171 -5.44 5.32 3.14
C ASN A 171 -5.21 5.71 4.62
N GLY A 172 -4.00 5.52 5.14
CA GLY A 172 -3.66 5.93 6.51
C GLY A 172 -3.87 7.43 6.76
N LEU A 173 -3.50 8.31 5.81
CA LEU A 173 -3.77 9.75 5.92
C LEU A 173 -5.24 10.09 5.73
N GLN A 174 -5.97 9.34 4.89
CA GLN A 174 -7.43 9.50 4.75
C GLN A 174 -8.12 9.24 6.10
N HIS A 175 -7.77 8.15 6.77
CA HIS A 175 -8.29 7.85 8.10
C HIS A 175 -7.92 8.91 9.14
N TYR A 176 -6.68 9.41 9.17
CA TYR A 176 -6.31 10.49 10.10
C TYR A 176 -7.00 11.82 9.80
N ALA A 177 -7.13 12.19 8.53
CA ALA A 177 -7.84 13.41 8.14
C ALA A 177 -9.31 13.35 8.55
N ALA A 178 -9.94 12.18 8.41
CA ALA A 178 -11.32 11.95 8.86
C ALA A 178 -11.44 12.00 10.39
N LEU A 179 -10.55 11.32 11.13
CA LEU A 179 -10.50 11.35 12.60
C LEU A 179 -10.32 12.77 13.14
N GLY A 180 -9.43 13.56 12.53
CA GLY A 180 -9.13 14.92 12.95
C GLY A 180 -10.05 15.99 12.37
N ARG A 181 -11.00 15.61 11.49
CA ARG A 181 -11.81 16.53 10.68
C ARG A 181 -10.94 17.62 9.99
N ASP A 182 -9.76 17.22 9.53
CA ASP A 182 -8.75 18.11 8.95
C ASP A 182 -9.08 18.40 7.48
N LYS A 183 -9.63 19.58 7.22
CA LYS A 183 -10.03 20.01 5.86
C LYS A 183 -8.85 20.10 4.90
N LEU A 184 -7.70 20.60 5.34
CA LEU A 184 -6.53 20.77 4.46
C LEU A 184 -5.92 19.41 4.12
N GLY A 185 -5.76 18.56 5.14
CA GLY A 185 -5.34 17.18 4.96
C GLY A 185 -6.29 16.41 4.04
N ALA A 186 -7.61 16.54 4.27
CA ALA A 186 -8.66 15.88 3.48
C ALA A 186 -8.62 16.23 1.99
N VAL A 187 -8.34 17.49 1.63
CA VAL A 187 -8.13 17.90 0.23
C VAL A 187 -6.91 17.20 -0.37
N ALA A 188 -5.79 17.13 0.37
CA ALA A 188 -4.56 16.51 -0.11
C ALA A 188 -4.67 15.00 -0.37
N VAL A 189 -5.62 14.32 0.27
CA VAL A 189 -5.86 12.87 0.15
C VAL A 189 -7.22 12.52 -0.46
N ASN A 190 -7.78 13.42 -1.28
CA ASN A 190 -8.97 13.16 -2.10
C ASN A 190 -10.26 12.82 -1.32
N LEU A 191 -10.39 13.26 -0.07
CA LEU A 191 -11.65 13.18 0.69
C LEU A 191 -12.62 14.31 0.34
N VAL A 192 -12.12 15.40 -0.24
CA VAL A 192 -12.92 16.51 -0.76
C VAL A 192 -12.90 16.45 -2.28
N SER A 193 -14.05 16.70 -2.92
CA SER A 193 -14.16 16.74 -4.38
C SER A 193 -13.23 17.78 -5.00
N GLY A 194 -12.51 17.39 -6.05
CA GLY A 194 -11.69 18.29 -6.87
C GLY A 194 -11.78 17.89 -8.34
N GLU A 195 -11.38 18.78 -9.24
CA GLU A 195 -11.41 18.54 -10.70
C GLU A 195 -10.42 17.47 -11.16
N LYS A 196 -9.29 17.33 -10.45
CA LYS A 196 -8.26 16.32 -10.71
C LYS A 196 -7.88 15.62 -9.40
N PRO A 197 -7.46 14.35 -9.44
CA PRO A 197 -6.94 13.66 -8.27
C PRO A 197 -5.73 14.41 -7.70
N ALA A 198 -5.79 14.78 -6.42
CA ALA A 198 -4.63 15.28 -5.68
C ALA A 198 -3.60 14.16 -5.48
N ASP A 199 -2.32 14.53 -5.53
CA ASP A 199 -1.20 13.62 -5.26
C ASP A 199 -0.41 14.13 -4.05
N VAL A 200 -0.81 13.66 -2.86
CA VAL A 200 -0.18 14.01 -1.57
C VAL A 200 1.34 13.90 -1.59
N TYR A 201 1.88 12.92 -2.31
CA TYR A 201 3.31 12.69 -2.40
C TYR A 201 4.03 13.78 -3.20
N SER A 202 3.44 14.26 -4.29
CA SER A 202 3.97 15.40 -5.05
C SER A 202 3.87 16.70 -4.26
N GLY A 203 2.77 16.90 -3.51
CA GLY A 203 2.64 18.03 -2.58
C GLY A 203 3.74 18.05 -1.51
N ILE A 204 4.00 16.90 -0.88
CA ILE A 204 5.08 16.76 0.10
C ILE A 204 6.46 16.94 -0.56
N ALA A 205 6.68 16.38 -1.75
CA ALA A 205 7.93 16.57 -2.47
C ALA A 205 8.21 18.05 -2.76
N ALA A 206 7.19 18.80 -3.21
CA ALA A 206 7.30 20.25 -3.42
C ALA A 206 7.66 20.98 -2.12
N ARG A 207 7.01 20.63 -1.01
CA ARG A 207 7.34 21.22 0.29
C ARG A 207 8.76 20.89 0.76
N VAL A 208 9.23 19.66 0.53
CA VAL A 208 10.62 19.26 0.81
C VAL A 208 11.60 20.09 -0.03
N VAL A 209 11.32 20.28 -1.33
CA VAL A 209 12.13 21.13 -2.21
C VAL A 209 12.21 22.57 -1.69
N GLU A 210 11.10 23.15 -1.25
CA GLU A 210 11.10 24.51 -0.67
C GLU A 210 12.00 24.62 0.57
N ILE A 211 11.90 23.66 1.50
CA ILE A 211 12.73 23.63 2.70
C ILE A 211 14.21 23.48 2.31
N MET A 212 14.51 22.57 1.39
CA MET A 212 15.89 22.36 0.92
C MET A 212 16.46 23.57 0.18
N LYS A 213 15.67 24.28 -0.64
CA LYS A 213 16.11 25.51 -1.30
C LYS A 213 16.49 26.60 -0.29
N ARG A 214 15.71 26.75 0.77
CA ARG A 214 16.01 27.67 1.87
C ARG A 214 17.29 27.26 2.61
N ASP A 215 17.45 25.98 2.93
CA ASP A 215 18.64 25.48 3.63
C ASP A 215 19.91 25.57 2.74
N ALA A 216 19.77 25.39 1.43
CA ALA A 216 20.85 25.50 0.45
C ALA A 216 21.46 26.91 0.34
N GLN A 217 20.69 27.95 0.70
CA GLN A 217 21.14 29.35 0.72
C GLN A 217 21.98 29.69 1.96
N LYS A 218 22.01 28.81 2.97
CA LYS A 218 22.79 29.04 4.18
C LYS A 218 24.29 28.81 3.94
N ASP A 219 25.10 29.43 4.79
CA ASP A 219 26.55 29.28 4.79
C ASP A 219 26.95 27.85 5.20
N PRO A 220 27.61 27.07 4.32
CA PRO A 220 28.00 25.68 4.59
C PRO A 220 29.06 25.54 5.68
N ALA A 221 29.84 26.60 5.92
CA ALA A 221 30.81 26.62 7.01
C ALA A 221 30.11 26.70 8.38
N LYS A 222 28.84 27.12 8.42
CA LYS A 222 28.03 27.26 9.62
C LYS A 222 26.92 26.20 9.74
N ASP A 223 26.44 25.68 8.62
CA ASP A 223 25.39 24.67 8.57
C ASP A 223 25.78 23.53 7.61
N ALA A 224 26.16 22.37 8.17
CA ALA A 224 26.52 21.19 7.40
C ALA A 224 25.35 20.65 6.55
N ASP A 225 24.10 20.99 6.89
CA ASP A 225 22.94 20.62 6.11
C ASP A 225 22.80 21.47 4.84
N ALA A 226 23.42 22.66 4.76
CA ALA A 226 23.39 23.50 3.55
C ALA A 226 24.09 22.83 2.35
N ALA A 227 25.20 22.13 2.58
CA ALA A 227 25.88 21.36 1.54
C ALA A 227 25.03 20.19 1.05
N ARG A 228 24.39 19.46 1.98
CA ARG A 228 23.48 18.35 1.65
C ARG A 228 22.22 18.82 0.94
N ALA A 229 21.71 19.99 1.29
CA ALA A 229 20.58 20.62 0.65
C ALA A 229 20.88 20.93 -0.82
N ARG A 230 22.05 21.52 -1.12
CA ARG A 230 22.49 21.74 -2.51
C ARG A 230 22.66 20.46 -3.30
N LEU A 231 23.17 19.40 -2.67
CA LEU A 231 23.33 18.10 -3.32
C LEU A 231 21.98 17.42 -3.66
N LEU A 232 20.98 17.60 -2.81
CA LEU A 232 19.72 16.85 -2.88
C LEU A 232 18.56 17.58 -3.53
N VAL A 233 18.60 18.91 -3.64
CA VAL A 233 17.45 19.71 -4.09
C VAL A 233 16.89 19.23 -5.45
N ASP A 234 17.76 18.88 -6.39
CA ASP A 234 17.37 18.40 -7.72
C ASP A 234 17.09 16.88 -7.77
N GLN A 235 17.23 16.19 -6.63
CA GLN A 235 16.96 14.76 -6.47
C GLN A 235 15.60 14.49 -5.82
N VAL A 236 14.92 15.51 -5.31
CA VAL A 236 13.63 15.34 -4.64
C VAL A 236 12.53 15.22 -5.69
N ASP A 237 11.87 14.07 -5.71
CA ASP A 237 10.65 13.84 -6.47
C ASP A 237 9.67 12.99 -5.64
N ARG A 238 8.52 12.73 -6.25
CA ARG A 238 7.49 11.83 -5.71
C ARG A 238 8.05 10.47 -5.29
N LYS A 239 8.88 9.84 -6.12
CA LYS A 239 9.41 8.48 -5.91
C LYS A 239 10.33 8.41 -4.69
N LEU A 240 11.09 9.47 -4.43
CA LEU A 240 11.96 9.59 -3.26
C LEU A 240 11.15 9.61 -1.95
N VAL A 241 10.09 10.41 -1.90
CA VAL A 241 9.33 10.64 -0.64
C VAL A 241 8.20 9.64 -0.42
N LYS A 242 7.65 9.04 -1.49
CA LYS A 242 6.44 8.18 -1.45
C LYS A 242 6.50 7.13 -0.35
N GLN A 243 7.58 6.34 -0.30
CA GLN A 243 7.69 5.24 0.65
C GLN A 243 7.77 5.73 2.11
N THR A 244 8.54 6.78 2.35
CA THR A 244 8.68 7.38 3.68
C THR A 244 7.36 7.94 4.17
N VAL A 245 6.63 8.68 3.32
CA VAL A 245 5.31 9.21 3.64
C VAL A 245 4.32 8.07 3.94
N MET A 246 4.23 7.07 3.05
CA MET A 246 3.34 5.92 3.22
C MET A 246 3.59 5.18 4.53
N THR A 247 4.85 4.98 4.91
CA THR A 247 5.18 4.20 6.11
C THR A 247 5.17 5.03 7.39
N SER A 248 5.28 6.35 7.31
CA SER A 248 5.30 7.24 8.48
C SER A 248 3.96 7.28 9.20
N VAL A 249 2.85 7.29 8.45
CA VAL A 249 1.51 7.16 9.06
C VAL A 249 1.28 5.81 9.73
N TYR A 250 2.07 4.81 9.34
CA TYR A 250 2.08 3.49 9.94
C TYR A 250 3.24 3.29 10.94
N GLY A 251 3.74 4.37 11.54
CA GLY A 251 4.66 4.30 12.68
C GLY A 251 6.10 3.94 12.33
N VAL A 252 6.55 4.20 11.09
CA VAL A 252 7.98 4.10 10.78
C VAL A 252 8.78 5.04 11.69
N THR A 253 9.90 4.55 12.20
CA THR A 253 10.82 5.38 12.97
C THR A 253 11.70 6.21 12.02
N TYR A 254 12.33 7.27 12.55
CA TYR A 254 13.34 8.04 11.81
C TYR A 254 14.41 7.17 11.14
N VAL A 255 14.89 6.14 11.84
CA VAL A 255 15.89 5.20 11.32
C VAL A 255 15.35 4.44 10.11
N GLY A 256 14.09 4.01 10.15
CA GLY A 256 13.42 3.34 9.04
C GLY A 256 13.20 4.28 7.85
N ALA A 257 12.71 5.50 8.09
CA ALA A 257 12.54 6.54 7.07
C ALA A 257 13.87 6.85 6.34
N ARG A 258 14.96 7.01 7.10
CA ARG A 258 16.31 7.21 6.56
C ARG A 258 16.73 6.05 5.66
N GLU A 259 16.56 4.80 6.08
CA GLU A 259 16.95 3.64 5.27
C GLU A 259 16.13 3.52 3.97
N GLN A 260 14.84 3.88 4.01
CA GLN A 260 14.01 3.92 2.81
C GLN A 260 14.51 4.98 1.81
N ILE A 261 14.78 6.20 2.27
CA ILE A 261 15.34 7.27 1.45
C ILE A 261 16.73 6.89 0.94
N LYS A 262 17.59 6.33 1.80
CA LYS A 262 18.94 5.88 1.43
C LYS A 262 18.89 4.89 0.26
N ARG A 263 17.98 3.91 0.30
CA ARG A 263 17.81 2.95 -0.80
C ARG A 263 17.42 3.66 -2.10
N ARG A 264 16.48 4.60 -2.06
CA ARG A 264 16.05 5.37 -3.24
C ARG A 264 17.16 6.27 -3.79
N LEU A 265 17.94 6.92 -2.93
CA LEU A 265 19.11 7.70 -3.36
C LEU A 265 20.19 6.80 -3.98
N LYS A 266 20.40 5.61 -3.42
CA LYS A 266 21.34 4.62 -3.96
C LYS A 266 20.95 4.13 -5.35
N GLU A 267 19.66 3.89 -5.59
CA GLU A 267 19.12 3.52 -6.90
C GLU A 267 19.42 4.56 -8.00
N ARG A 268 19.56 5.84 -7.63
CA ARG A 268 19.88 6.92 -8.57
C ARG A 268 21.36 7.04 -8.91
N GLY A 269 22.25 6.49 -8.08
CA GLY A 269 23.71 6.51 -8.33
C GLY A 269 24.38 7.89 -8.30
N VAL A 270 23.71 8.95 -7.83
CA VAL A 270 24.24 10.32 -7.83
C VAL A 270 25.30 10.55 -6.75
N ILE A 271 25.24 9.81 -5.64
CA ILE A 271 26.19 9.91 -4.52
C ILE A 271 27.02 8.64 -4.46
N ALA A 272 28.31 8.76 -4.81
CA ALA A 272 29.22 7.62 -4.89
C ALA A 272 29.77 7.18 -3.52
N GLU A 273 29.98 8.14 -2.61
CA GLU A 273 30.56 7.84 -1.29
C GLU A 273 29.47 7.41 -0.29
N ASP A 274 29.64 6.22 0.31
CA ASP A 274 28.67 5.66 1.27
C ASP A 274 28.47 6.53 2.52
N SER A 275 29.50 7.27 2.93
CA SER A 275 29.47 8.17 4.09
C SER A 275 28.59 9.40 3.81
N GLU A 276 28.76 10.01 2.64
CA GLU A 276 27.99 11.15 2.17
C GLU A 276 26.55 10.73 1.88
N LEU A 277 26.34 9.56 1.27
CA LEU A 277 25.01 8.99 1.04
C LEU A 277 24.26 8.79 2.37
N PHE A 278 24.96 8.34 3.41
CA PHE A 278 24.37 8.24 4.75
C PHE A 278 23.97 9.62 5.28
N GLY A 279 24.86 10.62 5.24
CA GLY A 279 24.58 11.98 5.70
C GLY A 279 23.43 12.64 4.93
N ALA A 280 23.42 12.51 3.60
CA ALA A 280 22.37 12.98 2.72
C ALA A 280 21.02 12.32 3.05
N SER A 281 21.00 11.01 3.28
CA SER A 281 19.78 10.29 3.67
C SER A 281 19.24 10.74 5.03
N CYS A 282 20.12 11.05 6.00
CA CYS A 282 19.72 11.59 7.30
C CYS A 282 19.01 12.94 7.18
N TYR A 283 19.60 13.84 6.39
CA TYR A 283 19.05 15.16 6.15
C TYR A 283 17.72 15.08 5.39
N ALA A 284 17.68 14.37 4.25
CA ALA A 284 16.44 14.20 3.48
C ALA A 284 15.30 13.58 4.31
N ALA A 285 15.59 12.56 5.13
CA ALA A 285 14.58 11.98 6.03
C ALA A 285 14.05 12.98 7.06
N LYS A 286 14.93 13.80 7.63
CA LYS A 286 14.52 14.86 8.57
C LYS A 286 13.60 15.86 7.87
N VAL A 287 14.00 16.37 6.70
CA VAL A 287 13.19 17.35 5.95
C VAL A 287 11.86 16.76 5.50
N THR A 288 11.83 15.52 5.01
CA THR A 288 10.58 14.83 4.62
C THR A 288 9.62 14.68 5.79
N LEU A 289 10.11 14.27 6.97
CA LEU A 289 9.25 14.13 8.16
C LEU A 289 8.77 15.49 8.68
N THR A 290 9.59 16.54 8.59
CA THR A 290 9.17 17.91 8.91
C THR A 290 8.07 18.37 7.97
N ALA A 291 8.25 18.23 6.65
CA ALA A 291 7.24 18.60 5.66
C ALA A 291 5.92 17.85 5.87
N LEU A 292 5.99 16.55 6.15
CA LEU A 292 4.82 15.74 6.48
C LEU A 292 4.10 16.26 7.74
N GLY A 293 4.85 16.59 8.80
CA GLY A 293 4.30 17.10 10.05
C GLY A 293 3.68 18.49 9.93
N GLU A 294 4.22 19.36 9.06
CA GLU A 294 3.65 20.67 8.74
C GLU A 294 2.34 20.54 7.94
N MET A 295 2.27 19.59 6.99
CA MET A 295 1.08 19.40 6.15
C MET A 295 -0.05 18.64 6.85
N PHE A 296 0.27 17.76 7.81
CA PHE A 296 -0.70 16.89 8.49
C PHE A 296 -0.57 17.01 10.02
N GLU A 297 -0.69 18.23 10.52
CA GLU A 297 -0.56 18.53 11.94
C GLU A 297 -1.59 17.77 12.79
N ALA A 298 -2.85 17.71 12.33
CA ALA A 298 -3.91 16.97 13.02
C ALA A 298 -3.57 15.47 13.17
N ALA A 299 -3.08 14.84 12.10
CA ALA A 299 -2.63 13.45 12.14
C ALA A 299 -1.49 13.26 13.16
N ARG A 300 -0.50 14.16 13.16
CA ARG A 300 0.62 14.13 14.12
C ARG A 300 0.14 14.26 15.56
N SER A 301 -0.81 15.16 15.82
CA SER A 301 -1.39 15.36 17.14
C SER A 301 -2.13 14.12 17.63
N ILE A 302 -2.95 13.50 16.77
CA ILE A 302 -3.66 12.24 17.10
C ILE A 302 -2.67 11.11 17.38
N MET A 303 -1.64 10.94 16.53
CA MET A 303 -0.61 9.92 16.74
C MET A 303 0.13 10.10 18.08
N THR A 304 0.43 11.36 18.43
CA THR A 304 1.09 11.69 19.70
C THR A 304 0.19 11.36 20.88
N TRP A 305 -1.08 11.76 20.81
CA TRP A 305 -2.08 11.48 21.84
C TRP A 305 -2.26 9.97 22.06
N LEU A 306 -2.45 9.18 20.99
CA LEU A 306 -2.51 7.72 21.07
C LEU A 306 -1.24 7.16 21.72
N GLY A 307 -0.05 7.60 21.27
CA GLY A 307 1.21 7.15 21.84
C GLY A 307 1.34 7.44 23.34
N ASP A 308 0.86 8.59 23.80
CA ASP A 308 0.92 8.97 25.21
C ASP A 308 -0.10 8.18 26.05
N CYS A 309 -1.30 7.90 25.55
CA CYS A 309 -2.25 6.96 26.16
C CYS A 309 -1.63 5.56 26.32
N ALA A 310 -1.03 5.03 25.25
CA ALA A 310 -0.38 3.72 25.27
C ALA A 310 0.79 3.66 26.25
N LYS A 311 1.51 4.77 26.43
CA LYS A 311 2.59 4.87 27.42
C LYS A 311 2.05 4.73 28.84
N VAL A 312 0.96 5.42 29.18
CA VAL A 312 0.34 5.36 30.51
C VAL A 312 -0.11 3.93 30.82
N ILE A 313 -0.88 3.30 29.91
CA ILE A 313 -1.36 1.93 30.07
C ILE A 313 -0.20 0.95 30.28
N ALA A 314 0.81 1.01 29.40
CA ALA A 314 1.91 0.06 29.43
C ALA A 314 2.85 0.24 30.64
N CYS A 315 2.91 1.44 31.23
CA CYS A 315 3.66 1.66 32.48
C CYS A 315 3.06 0.88 33.67
N GLU A 316 1.75 0.64 33.66
CA GLU A 316 1.05 -0.25 34.61
C GLU A 316 1.19 -1.74 34.24
N ASN A 317 2.05 -2.07 33.26
CA ASN A 317 2.27 -3.42 32.74
C ASN A 317 1.05 -4.05 32.05
N GLU A 318 0.08 -3.25 31.63
CA GLU A 318 -1.07 -3.70 30.83
C GLU A 318 -0.82 -3.51 29.32
N PRO A 319 -1.30 -4.42 28.46
CA PRO A 319 -1.25 -4.22 27.01
C PRO A 319 -2.35 -3.24 26.58
N VAL A 320 -2.06 -2.44 25.54
CA VAL A 320 -3.09 -1.60 24.94
C VAL A 320 -4.14 -2.47 24.26
N ARG A 321 -5.41 -2.21 24.54
CA ARG A 321 -6.57 -2.88 23.94
C ARG A 321 -7.66 -1.89 23.58
N TRP A 322 -8.39 -2.18 22.52
CA TRP A 322 -9.57 -1.42 22.09
C TRP A 322 -10.53 -2.34 21.34
N THR A 323 -11.77 -1.89 21.15
CA THR A 323 -12.74 -2.59 20.29
C THR A 323 -12.90 -1.83 18.98
N THR A 324 -12.89 -2.53 17.84
CA THR A 324 -13.15 -1.88 16.55
C THR A 324 -14.62 -1.48 16.43
N PRO A 325 -14.98 -0.56 15.51
CA PRO A 325 -16.38 -0.21 15.24
C PRO A 325 -17.29 -1.39 14.84
N LEU A 326 -16.71 -2.52 14.44
CA LEU A 326 -17.44 -3.77 14.16
C LEU A 326 -17.51 -4.74 15.35
N GLY A 327 -17.04 -4.33 16.54
CA GLY A 327 -17.08 -5.15 17.75
C GLY A 327 -15.91 -6.13 17.90
N LEU A 328 -14.87 -6.05 17.08
CA LEU A 328 -13.70 -6.93 17.22
C LEU A 328 -12.77 -6.42 18.34
N PRO A 329 -12.52 -7.20 19.41
CA PRO A 329 -11.54 -6.82 20.41
C PRO A 329 -10.12 -6.98 19.87
N VAL A 330 -9.34 -5.90 19.94
CA VAL A 330 -7.95 -5.86 19.54
C VAL A 330 -7.07 -5.69 20.77
N VAL A 331 -6.05 -6.54 20.89
CA VAL A 331 -5.05 -6.47 21.98
C VAL A 331 -3.66 -6.45 21.37
N GLN A 332 -2.82 -5.49 21.77
CA GLN A 332 -1.45 -5.42 21.29
C GLN A 332 -0.55 -6.50 21.92
N PRO A 333 0.05 -7.40 21.13
CA PRO A 333 0.78 -8.56 21.64
C PRO A 333 2.23 -8.24 22.08
N TYR A 334 2.57 -6.97 22.33
CA TYR A 334 3.96 -6.56 22.54
C TYR A 334 4.43 -6.81 23.98
N ARG A 335 4.84 -8.05 24.24
CA ARG A 335 5.44 -8.52 25.50
C ARG A 335 6.92 -8.83 25.33
N LYS A 336 7.68 -8.78 26.43
CA LYS A 336 9.11 -9.14 26.44
C LYS A 336 9.23 -10.65 26.18
N LEU A 337 10.16 -11.02 25.31
CA LEU A 337 10.49 -12.41 25.02
C LEU A 337 11.58 -12.91 25.96
N GLY A 338 11.28 -13.97 26.71
CA GLY A 338 12.24 -14.75 27.48
C GLY A 338 12.91 -15.82 26.61
N ARG A 339 14.12 -16.21 26.98
CA ARG A 339 14.84 -17.32 26.34
C ARG A 339 14.63 -18.59 27.15
N HIS A 340 14.34 -19.68 26.46
CA HIS A 340 14.23 -21.01 27.04
C HIS A 340 15.18 -21.96 26.31
N LEU A 341 16.12 -22.56 27.05
CA LEU A 341 17.14 -23.45 26.48
C LEU A 341 16.67 -24.90 26.61
N ILE A 342 16.52 -25.59 25.48
CA ILE A 342 16.17 -27.00 25.43
C ILE A 342 17.38 -27.77 24.91
N LYS A 343 17.98 -28.60 25.76
CA LYS A 343 19.03 -29.52 25.35
C LYS A 343 18.41 -30.70 24.62
N THR A 344 18.81 -30.89 23.37
CA THR A 344 18.47 -32.06 22.55
C THR A 344 19.71 -32.95 22.39
N SER A 345 19.57 -34.10 21.72
CA SER A 345 20.70 -35.00 21.43
C SER A 345 21.76 -34.39 20.52
N LEU A 346 21.39 -33.45 19.64
CA LEU A 346 22.29 -32.84 18.66
C LEU A 346 22.84 -31.48 19.12
N GLN A 347 22.03 -30.67 19.79
CA GLN A 347 22.35 -29.29 20.13
C GLN A 347 21.43 -28.72 21.21
N VAL A 348 21.75 -27.53 21.70
CA VAL A 348 20.87 -26.75 22.58
C VAL A 348 20.05 -25.79 21.73
N LEU A 349 18.72 -25.98 21.72
CA LEU A 349 17.78 -25.08 21.06
C LEU A 349 17.46 -23.90 21.99
N THR A 350 17.57 -22.68 21.48
CA THR A 350 17.10 -21.48 22.18
C THR A 350 15.72 -21.11 21.65
N LEU A 351 14.68 -21.44 22.40
CA LEU A 351 13.31 -21.02 22.10
C LEU A 351 13.02 -19.65 22.72
N GLN A 352 12.16 -18.88 22.06
CA GLN A 352 11.62 -17.63 22.59
C GLN A 352 10.21 -17.87 23.11
N ARG A 353 9.91 -17.42 24.33
CA ARG A 353 8.58 -17.49 24.94
C ARG A 353 8.20 -16.12 25.47
N GLU A 354 6.95 -15.71 25.27
CA GLU A 354 6.44 -14.47 25.84
C GLU A 354 6.46 -14.53 27.38
N THR A 355 6.76 -13.39 28.00
CA THR A 355 6.68 -13.18 29.45
C THR A 355 5.50 -12.27 29.78
N ASP A 356 5.13 -12.19 31.05
CA ASP A 356 4.04 -11.30 31.50
C ASP A 356 4.40 -9.82 31.46
N LYS A 357 5.66 -9.47 31.13
CA LYS A 357 6.14 -8.09 31.10
C LYS A 357 5.88 -7.44 29.74
N VAL A 358 5.13 -6.35 29.73
CA VAL A 358 4.82 -5.57 28.54
C VAL A 358 6.02 -4.72 28.09
N MET A 359 6.16 -4.54 26.78
CA MET A 359 7.18 -3.67 26.19
C MET A 359 6.64 -2.25 25.99
N VAL A 360 6.73 -1.40 27.03
CA VAL A 360 6.25 0.00 27.03
C VAL A 360 6.59 0.77 25.76
N LYS A 361 7.87 0.73 25.35
CA LYS A 361 8.31 1.44 24.14
C LYS A 361 7.60 0.94 22.88
N ARG A 362 7.38 -0.37 22.75
CA ARG A 362 6.72 -0.96 21.57
C ARG A 362 5.23 -0.67 21.56
N GLN A 363 4.54 -0.83 22.69
CA GLN A 363 3.12 -0.46 22.86
C GLN A 363 2.89 0.99 22.39
N ARG A 364 3.68 1.94 22.91
CA ARG A 364 3.63 3.35 22.52
C ARG A 364 3.80 3.57 21.02
N THR A 365 4.86 3.03 20.42
CA THR A 365 5.16 3.29 19.00
C THR A 365 4.23 2.58 18.03
N ALA A 366 3.59 1.49 18.46
CA ALA A 366 2.77 0.66 17.61
C ALA A 366 1.26 0.95 17.75
N PHE A 367 0.82 1.70 18.76
CA PHE A 367 -0.59 2.02 18.91
C PHE A 367 -1.18 2.84 17.77
N PRO A 368 -0.59 3.97 17.34
CA PRO A 368 -1.13 4.72 16.20
C PRO A 368 -1.29 3.89 14.92
N PRO A 369 -0.27 3.14 14.42
CA PRO A 369 -0.46 2.31 13.23
C PRO A 369 -1.48 1.20 13.41
N ASN A 370 -1.50 0.52 14.56
CA ASN A 370 -2.41 -0.60 14.74
C ASN A 370 -3.86 -0.13 14.84
N PHE A 371 -4.09 1.03 15.46
CA PHE A 371 -5.40 1.65 15.54
C PHE A 371 -5.92 2.00 14.15
N VAL A 372 -5.13 2.71 13.32
CA VAL A 372 -5.54 3.04 11.94
C VAL A 372 -5.74 1.81 11.07
N HIS A 373 -4.87 0.80 11.16
CA HIS A 373 -5.08 -0.47 10.46
C HIS A 373 -6.38 -1.18 10.86
N SER A 374 -6.82 -1.03 12.11
CA SER A 374 -8.10 -1.59 12.55
C SER A 374 -9.31 -0.85 11.99
N LEU A 375 -9.18 0.46 11.76
CA LEU A 375 -10.20 1.26 11.07
C LEU A 375 -10.25 0.93 9.57
N ASP A 376 -9.08 0.78 8.93
CA ASP A 376 -8.93 0.28 7.54
C ASP A 376 -9.61 -1.08 7.37
N GLY A 377 -9.29 -2.04 8.24
CA GLY A 377 -9.93 -3.35 8.23
C GLY A 377 -11.45 -3.30 8.46
N SER A 378 -11.92 -2.41 9.34
CA SER A 378 -13.35 -2.21 9.59
C SER A 378 -14.06 -1.62 8.37
N HIS A 379 -13.48 -0.60 7.74
CA HIS A 379 -14.02 0.01 6.52
C HIS A 379 -14.12 -0.98 5.36
N MET A 380 -13.06 -1.78 5.15
CA MET A 380 -13.05 -2.85 4.14
C MET A 380 -14.18 -3.85 4.40
N MET A 381 -14.35 -4.32 5.65
CA MET A 381 -15.38 -5.29 5.99
C MET A 381 -16.81 -4.72 5.86
N MET A 382 -17.03 -3.48 6.29
CA MET A 382 -18.30 -2.78 6.09
C MET A 382 -18.66 -2.67 4.61
N THR A 383 -17.68 -2.33 3.79
CA THR A 383 -17.82 -2.23 2.33
C THR A 383 -18.11 -3.61 1.72
N ALA A 384 -17.35 -4.64 2.08
CA ALA A 384 -17.54 -6.01 1.57
C ALA A 384 -18.95 -6.55 1.87
N VAL A 385 -19.45 -6.35 3.10
CA VAL A 385 -20.81 -6.76 3.49
C VAL A 385 -21.87 -6.02 2.69
N ALA A 386 -21.69 -4.72 2.46
CA ALA A 386 -22.62 -3.91 1.68
C ALA A 386 -22.61 -4.28 0.18
N CYS A 387 -21.43 -4.53 -0.41
CA CYS A 387 -21.29 -5.04 -1.76
C CYS A 387 -22.01 -6.38 -1.93
N LYS A 388 -21.81 -7.33 -0.99
CA LYS A 388 -22.51 -8.62 -1.00
C LYS A 388 -24.02 -8.47 -0.94
N LYS A 389 -24.54 -7.56 -0.12
CA LYS A 389 -26.00 -7.28 -0.03
C LYS A 389 -26.58 -6.75 -1.34
N GLN A 390 -25.78 -6.05 -2.14
CA GLN A 390 -26.17 -5.58 -3.48
C GLN A 390 -25.82 -6.56 -4.60
N GLY A 391 -25.31 -7.76 -4.27
CA GLY A 391 -24.98 -8.80 -5.24
C GLY A 391 -23.69 -8.54 -6.02
N LEU A 392 -22.75 -7.75 -5.50
CA LEU A 392 -21.42 -7.53 -6.09
C LEU A 392 -20.43 -8.59 -5.61
N TYR A 393 -19.50 -8.97 -6.48
CA TYR A 393 -18.31 -9.73 -6.10
C TYR A 393 -17.26 -8.77 -5.52
N PHE A 394 -16.65 -9.14 -4.41
CA PHE A 394 -15.69 -8.28 -3.71
C PHE A 394 -14.42 -9.07 -3.40
N ALA A 395 -13.27 -8.51 -3.78
CA ALA A 395 -11.98 -8.89 -3.26
C ALA A 395 -11.28 -7.66 -2.68
N GLY A 396 -10.68 -7.80 -1.50
CA GLY A 396 -9.93 -6.74 -0.86
C GLY A 396 -8.44 -7.09 -0.77
N VAL A 397 -7.58 -6.19 -1.22
CA VAL A 397 -6.16 -6.15 -0.87
C VAL A 397 -5.95 -4.98 0.07
N HIS A 398 -6.46 -5.17 1.29
CA HIS A 398 -6.46 -4.16 2.33
C HIS A 398 -7.13 -2.84 1.90
N ASP A 399 -6.37 -1.83 1.47
CA ASP A 399 -6.85 -0.52 1.05
C ASP A 399 -7.17 -0.42 -0.46
N SER A 400 -7.19 -1.57 -1.14
CA SER A 400 -7.59 -1.72 -2.55
C SER A 400 -8.80 -2.63 -2.65
N TYR A 401 -9.89 -2.14 -3.25
CA TYR A 401 -11.17 -2.86 -3.36
C TYR A 401 -11.47 -3.22 -4.81
N TRP A 402 -11.78 -4.49 -5.06
CA TRP A 402 -11.90 -5.03 -6.42
C TRP A 402 -13.29 -5.63 -6.63
N THR A 403 -13.84 -5.41 -7.83
CA THR A 403 -15.13 -5.94 -8.29
C THR A 403 -15.10 -6.07 -9.82
N HIS A 404 -16.12 -6.64 -10.45
CA HIS A 404 -16.25 -6.61 -11.92
C HIS A 404 -16.32 -5.18 -12.44
N ALA A 405 -15.81 -4.96 -13.65
CA ALA A 405 -15.79 -3.64 -14.29
C ALA A 405 -17.18 -2.96 -14.32
N CYS A 406 -18.24 -3.72 -14.60
CA CYS A 406 -19.62 -3.21 -14.63
C CYS A 406 -20.14 -2.71 -13.27
N ASP A 407 -19.56 -3.21 -12.18
CA ASP A 407 -20.02 -2.97 -10.80
C ASP A 407 -19.23 -1.86 -10.10
N VAL A 408 -18.18 -1.32 -10.75
CA VAL A 408 -17.25 -0.37 -10.12
C VAL A 408 -17.96 0.91 -9.66
N ASP A 409 -18.90 1.45 -10.42
CA ASP A 409 -19.64 2.65 -10.01
C ASP A 409 -20.45 2.43 -8.74
N THR A 410 -21.13 1.27 -8.66
CA THR A 410 -21.91 0.87 -7.48
C THR A 410 -20.99 0.67 -6.27
N MET A 411 -19.88 -0.05 -6.43
CA MET A 411 -18.89 -0.22 -5.35
C MET A 411 -18.31 1.14 -4.90
N ASN A 412 -18.05 2.05 -5.84
CA ASN A 412 -17.55 3.40 -5.56
C ASN A 412 -18.53 4.25 -4.76
N LYS A 413 -19.84 4.05 -4.94
CA LYS A 413 -20.84 4.67 -4.07
C LYS A 413 -20.81 4.05 -2.67
N ILE A 414 -20.86 2.73 -2.59
CA ILE A 414 -20.86 1.98 -1.32
C ILE A 414 -19.64 2.32 -0.46
N LEU A 415 -18.44 2.34 -1.05
CA LEU A 415 -17.21 2.60 -0.28
C LEU A 415 -17.23 3.97 0.40
N ARG A 416 -17.79 4.99 -0.28
CA ARG A 416 -17.86 6.36 0.24
C ARG A 416 -18.91 6.47 1.34
N GLU A 417 -20.08 5.86 1.12
CA GLU A 417 -21.14 5.78 2.13
C GLU A 417 -20.64 5.10 3.40
N LYS A 418 -19.92 3.97 3.27
CA LYS A 418 -19.36 3.26 4.43
C LYS A 418 -18.21 3.97 5.10
N PHE A 419 -17.44 4.78 4.37
CA PHE A 419 -16.42 5.63 4.98
C PHE A 419 -17.07 6.74 5.82
N VAL A 420 -18.12 7.40 5.31
CA VAL A 420 -18.87 8.41 6.07
C VAL A 420 -19.54 7.79 7.29
N GLU A 421 -20.25 6.66 7.13
CA GLU A 421 -20.89 5.93 8.23
C GLU A 421 -19.91 5.56 9.34
N LEU A 422 -18.70 5.09 8.99
CA LEU A 422 -17.65 4.77 9.95
C LEU A 422 -17.26 6.00 10.78
N TYR A 423 -17.10 7.16 10.14
CA TYR A 423 -16.59 8.38 10.76
C TYR A 423 -17.66 9.30 11.36
N ASP A 424 -18.93 9.05 11.11
CA ASP A 424 -20.03 9.70 11.84
C ASP A 424 -20.11 9.22 13.30
N ALA A 425 -19.54 8.05 13.61
CA ALA A 425 -19.33 7.62 14.98
C ALA A 425 -18.20 8.41 15.66
N PRO A 426 -18.34 8.74 16.97
CA PRO A 426 -17.33 9.49 17.71
C PRO A 426 -16.14 8.58 18.13
N ILE A 427 -15.38 8.09 17.14
CA ILE A 427 -14.35 7.04 17.30
C ILE A 427 -13.32 7.40 18.37
N LEU A 428 -12.88 8.66 18.50
CA LEU A 428 -11.88 9.06 19.50
C LEU A 428 -12.50 9.37 20.88
N GLU A 429 -13.80 9.65 20.95
CA GLU A 429 -14.48 10.05 22.19
C GLU A 429 -15.09 8.88 22.97
N ASN A 430 -15.23 7.71 22.34
CA ASN A 430 -15.63 6.45 22.98
C ASN A 430 -14.53 5.91 23.90
N ARG A 431 -14.13 6.71 24.90
CA ARG A 431 -13.03 6.47 25.84
C ARG A 431 -13.17 5.16 26.62
N GLY A 432 -14.41 4.71 26.87
CA GLY A 432 -14.70 3.46 27.58
C GLY A 432 -14.37 2.19 26.79
N GLU A 433 -14.24 2.28 25.46
CA GLU A 433 -13.94 1.13 24.58
C GLU A 433 -12.50 1.14 24.04
N ILE A 434 -11.80 2.27 24.14
CA ILE A 434 -10.42 2.48 23.62
C ILE A 434 -9.36 2.33 24.72
N LEU A 435 -9.74 2.55 25.99
CA LEU A 435 -8.82 2.63 27.12
C LEU A 435 -9.38 1.85 28.32
N ILE A 436 -9.29 0.51 28.28
CA ILE A 436 -9.42 -0.35 29.47
C ILE A 436 -8.10 -1.06 29.70
#